data_AF-A0A357SXB2-F1
#
_entry.id   AF-A0A357SXB2-F1
#
_cell.length_a   1.000
_cell.length_b   1.000
_cell.length_c   1.000
_cell.angle_alpha   90.00
_cell.angle_beta   90.00
_cell.angle_gamma   90.00
#
_symmetry.space_group_name_H-M   'P 1'
#
loop_
_entity.id
_entity.type
_entity.pdbx_description
1 polymer ?
#
loop_
_entity_poly.entity_id
_entity_poly.type
_entity_poly.pdbx_seq_one_letter_code
_entity_poly.pdbx_strand_id
1 'polypeptide(L)'
;MLEGNKSLISKNQILRKLYTQFNNDYLGDDLLEELSNAIGYVKNMLYTTEQIAAFKTKIKNFPEVFMAYEEQKKLLNCIDFDDMLVQTLKIFDQEQDFLNMYRHKYQYINVDEAQDLSYLQHEIIKRLAYSLKNIFMVGDEDQSIYAFRGAYPQVLLNFEAIYPGAQVYFLERNYRSTKSIVEVANGFIQVNKERRDKKMFTERTDGRPIKIRYLANKEEQLEYLLSLLQQGDLYLDQAVLYRNNVSSLPIIDLLDRNKIRFYLREFRNSPFKHWVINDLVSFLKFSLNPADLEAFKHIYYKMDAFISRVMFEQAIRSNLSNNNLIYTLLDLPGIYEKTQKKLVERNYTLQKMAQMKPLEAIEAVEKDLGYIKFLKRISKSEGYTFENLVQNIESLKSIASHTETIDQFLRRLEELEAMIEDSKYNRGKNAVTLSTIHSSKGLEFKQVVIVDLVDGQFPSGFSIDEAKKGDPHPMEEETRLFYVGITRAKEELELLTVNTINNLPVKPSRFLNQVLKLQFDTDQYLDSGEKIIGEGISIGDTVIHRKFGRGIVCGLDMKADLVEIDFNKVGSKTFSLKICLENGLLTRTKNK
;
A
#
# COMPACT_ATOMS: atom_id res chain seq x y z
N MET A 1 18.14 -9.05 23.58
CA MET A 1 17.47 -8.24 22.55
C MET A 1 16.42 -9.12 21.87
N LEU A 2 15.17 -8.69 21.81
CA LEU A 2 14.06 -9.48 21.27
C LEU A 2 13.99 -9.50 19.73
N GLU A 3 14.62 -8.52 19.10
CA GLU A 3 14.58 -8.32 17.65
C GLU A 3 16.00 -8.51 17.09
N GLY A 4 16.22 -9.60 16.35
CA GLY A 4 17.50 -9.95 15.73
C GLY A 4 17.61 -11.44 15.36
N ASN A 5 18.44 -11.76 14.35
CA ASN A 5 18.56 -13.11 13.77
C ASN A 5 19.03 -14.20 14.75
N LYS A 6 19.51 -13.83 15.94
CA LYS A 6 20.00 -14.75 16.99
C LYS A 6 19.12 -14.75 18.25
N SER A 7 17.93 -14.15 18.22
CA SER A 7 17.08 -14.11 19.40
C SER A 7 16.46 -15.48 19.70
N LEU A 8 16.62 -15.97 20.93
CA LEU A 8 15.98 -17.20 21.42
C LEU A 8 14.48 -17.01 21.68
N ILE A 9 14.05 -15.76 21.91
CA ILE A 9 12.66 -15.39 22.20
C ILE A 9 12.28 -14.26 21.24
N SER A 10 11.29 -14.48 20.38
CA SER A 10 10.86 -13.48 19.41
C SER A 10 9.81 -12.54 19.99
N LYS A 11 9.94 -11.23 19.72
CA LYS A 11 8.90 -10.22 19.98
C LYS A 11 7.52 -10.71 19.49
N ASN A 12 7.48 -11.24 18.27
CA ASN A 12 6.25 -11.71 17.63
C ASN A 12 5.57 -12.84 18.40
N GLN A 13 6.35 -13.77 18.97
CA GLN A 13 5.80 -14.87 19.78
C GLN A 13 5.19 -14.36 21.08
N ILE A 14 5.86 -13.41 21.74
CA ILE A 14 5.34 -12.78 22.96
C ILE A 14 4.03 -12.06 22.66
N LEU A 15 4.01 -11.22 21.62
CA LEU A 15 2.82 -10.43 21.24
C LEU A 15 1.63 -11.33 20.89
N ARG A 16 1.83 -12.41 20.12
CA ARG A 16 0.75 -13.36 19.82
C ARG A 16 0.20 -14.00 21.09
N LYS A 17 1.08 -14.47 21.99
CA LYS A 17 0.68 -15.09 23.25
C LYS A 17 -0.15 -14.14 24.11
N LEU A 18 0.33 -12.90 24.28
CA LEU A 18 -0.35 -11.88 25.07
C LEU A 18 -1.69 -11.49 24.45
N TYR A 19 -1.72 -11.23 23.14
CA TYR A 19 -2.96 -10.91 22.45
C TYR A 19 -4.00 -12.02 22.62
N THR A 20 -3.61 -13.28 22.42
CA THR A 20 -4.52 -14.42 22.62
C THR A 20 -4.97 -14.55 24.07
N GLN A 21 -4.12 -14.25 25.05
CA GLN A 21 -4.49 -14.26 26.46
C GLN A 21 -5.56 -13.20 26.79
N PHE A 22 -5.42 -11.97 26.28
CA PHE A 22 -6.33 -10.87 26.58
C PHE A 22 -7.60 -10.84 25.71
N ASN A 23 -7.54 -11.39 24.50
CA ASN A 23 -8.65 -11.33 23.55
C ASN A 23 -9.33 -12.68 23.29
N ASN A 24 -8.76 -13.80 23.77
CA ASN A 24 -9.18 -15.16 23.44
C ASN A 24 -9.31 -15.39 21.92
N ASP A 25 -8.42 -14.74 21.16
CA ASP A 25 -8.47 -14.65 19.71
C ASP A 25 -7.08 -14.87 19.10
N TYR A 26 -7.01 -15.38 17.88
CA TYR A 26 -5.73 -15.62 17.21
C TYR A 26 -5.24 -14.34 16.55
N LEU A 27 -4.01 -13.94 16.88
CA LEU A 27 -3.37 -12.80 16.24
C LEU A 27 -2.76 -13.23 14.91
N GLY A 28 -3.39 -12.86 13.79
CA GLY A 28 -2.84 -13.03 12.43
C GLY A 28 -1.62 -12.14 12.16
N ASP A 29 -0.96 -12.36 11.02
CA ASP A 29 0.32 -11.69 10.69
C ASP A 29 0.17 -10.19 10.48
N ASP A 30 -0.86 -9.76 9.76
CA ASP A 30 -1.10 -8.34 9.51
C ASP A 30 -1.55 -7.60 10.79
N LEU A 31 -2.41 -8.22 11.61
CA LEU A 31 -2.83 -7.65 12.90
C LEU A 31 -1.66 -7.62 13.90
N LEU A 32 -0.72 -8.57 13.80
CA LEU A 32 0.54 -8.52 14.52
C LEU A 32 1.42 -7.36 14.05
N GLU A 33 1.49 -7.12 12.75
CA GLU A 33 2.21 -5.95 12.20
C GLU A 33 1.57 -4.65 12.68
N GLU A 34 0.23 -4.55 12.67
CA GLU A 34 -0.50 -3.40 13.23
C GLU A 34 -0.23 -3.23 14.72
N LEU A 35 -0.27 -4.30 15.51
CA LEU A 35 0.07 -4.25 16.93
C LEU A 35 1.51 -3.79 17.16
N SER A 36 2.46 -4.32 16.39
CA SER A 36 3.87 -3.90 16.48
C SER A 36 4.04 -2.43 16.09
N ASN A 37 3.36 -1.96 15.05
CA ASN A 37 3.37 -0.56 14.63
C ASN A 37 2.74 0.35 15.68
N ALA A 38 1.62 -0.06 16.30
CA ALA A 38 0.96 0.68 17.38
C ALA A 38 1.85 0.80 18.62
N ILE A 39 2.50 -0.30 19.04
CA ILE A 39 3.49 -0.30 20.13
C ILE A 39 4.65 0.64 19.79
N GLY A 40 5.21 0.52 18.58
CA GLY A 40 6.28 1.39 18.11
C GLY A 40 5.87 2.86 18.13
N TYR A 41 4.70 3.19 17.60
CA TYR A 41 4.16 4.54 17.54
C TYR A 41 4.03 5.18 18.93
N VAL A 42 3.37 4.52 19.89
CA VAL A 42 3.16 5.11 21.23
C VAL A 42 4.47 5.33 21.98
N LYS A 43 5.47 4.45 21.78
CA LYS A 43 6.81 4.59 22.36
C LYS A 43 7.59 5.73 21.71
N ASN A 44 7.58 5.79 20.38
CA ASN A 44 8.28 6.82 19.60
C ASN A 44 7.68 8.21 19.77
N MET A 45 6.39 8.29 20.13
CA MET A 45 5.72 9.53 20.52
C MET A 45 5.77 9.85 22.02
N LEU A 46 6.39 8.99 22.83
CA LEU A 46 6.49 9.14 24.30
C LEU A 46 5.12 9.31 24.99
N TYR A 47 4.13 8.52 24.57
CA TYR A 47 2.78 8.63 25.15
C TYR A 47 2.76 8.28 26.64
N THR A 48 2.02 9.07 27.41
CA THR A 48 1.72 8.78 28.82
C THR A 48 0.75 7.61 28.95
N THR A 49 0.62 7.05 30.17
CA THR A 49 -0.35 5.98 30.44
C THR A 49 -1.78 6.40 30.08
N GLU A 50 -2.14 7.67 30.31
CA GLU A 50 -3.45 8.23 29.94
C GLU A 50 -3.63 8.29 28.42
N GLN A 51 -2.60 8.73 27.69
CA GLN A 51 -2.62 8.78 26.23
C GLN A 51 -2.66 7.38 25.60
N ILE A 52 -1.96 6.41 26.18
CA ILE A 52 -2.02 5.00 25.75
C ILE A 52 -3.43 4.44 25.98
N ALA A 53 -4.04 4.70 27.14
CA ALA A 53 -5.41 4.26 27.43
C ALA A 53 -6.44 4.88 26.46
N ALA A 54 -6.21 6.11 26.02
CA ALA A 54 -7.05 6.81 25.04
C ALA A 54 -6.64 6.56 23.57
N PHE A 55 -5.58 5.78 23.31
CA PHE A 55 -5.05 5.58 21.97
C PHE A 55 -6.03 4.80 21.10
N LYS A 56 -6.46 5.43 20.00
CA LYS A 56 -7.37 4.81 19.05
C LYS A 56 -6.59 3.91 18.10
N THR A 57 -6.80 2.61 18.24
CA THR A 57 -6.25 1.58 17.35
C THR A 57 -7.30 0.50 17.11
N LYS A 58 -7.14 -0.28 16.04
CA LYS A 58 -8.01 -1.43 15.74
C LYS A 58 -7.67 -2.64 16.61
N ILE A 59 -6.51 -2.63 17.29
CA ILE A 59 -6.11 -3.67 18.21
C ILE A 59 -7.04 -3.67 19.44
N LYS A 60 -7.83 -4.73 19.59
CA LYS A 60 -8.63 -5.00 20.78
C LYS A 60 -7.74 -5.08 22.03
N ASN A 61 -8.17 -4.44 23.12
CA ASN A 61 -7.47 -4.42 24.41
C ASN A 61 -5.99 -4.00 24.28
N PHE A 62 -5.71 -3.05 23.37
CA PHE A 62 -4.35 -2.58 23.13
C PHE A 62 -3.63 -2.11 24.41
N PRO A 63 -4.22 -1.27 25.28
CA PRO A 63 -3.54 -0.82 26.49
C PRO A 63 -3.10 -1.98 27.39
N GLU A 64 -3.96 -2.97 27.59
CA GLU A 64 -3.68 -4.15 28.41
C GLU A 64 -2.57 -5.01 27.79
N VAL A 65 -2.65 -5.27 26.48
CA VAL A 65 -1.62 -6.02 25.75
C VAL A 65 -0.28 -5.30 25.77
N PHE A 66 -0.26 -3.97 25.57
CA PHE A 66 0.93 -3.14 25.63
C PHE A 66 1.59 -3.20 27.02
N MET A 67 0.82 -2.98 28.09
CA MET A 67 1.35 -2.98 29.45
C MET A 67 1.90 -4.34 29.84
N ALA A 68 1.20 -5.43 29.49
CA ALA A 68 1.68 -6.79 29.74
C ALA A 68 2.93 -7.13 28.92
N TYR A 69 3.07 -6.58 27.71
CA TYR A 69 4.28 -6.73 26.90
C TYR A 69 5.48 -6.03 27.55
N GLU A 70 5.32 -4.79 27.99
CA GLU A 70 6.36 -4.05 28.72
C GLU A 70 6.75 -4.74 30.04
N GLU A 71 5.78 -5.32 30.76
CA GLU A 71 6.05 -6.09 31.98
C GLU A 71 6.81 -7.39 31.69
N GLN A 72 6.38 -8.18 30.69
CA GLN A 72 7.08 -9.41 30.32
C GLN A 72 8.53 -9.14 29.88
N LYS A 73 8.77 -8.05 29.15
CA LYS A 73 10.14 -7.64 28.79
C LYS A 73 11.01 -7.40 30.02
N LYS A 74 10.48 -6.69 31.02
CA LYS A 74 11.19 -6.44 32.28
C LYS A 74 11.50 -7.74 33.02
N LEU A 75 10.53 -8.66 33.11
CA LEU A 75 10.71 -9.96 33.76
C LEU A 75 11.77 -10.83 33.06
N LEU A 76 11.82 -10.79 31.74
CA LEU A 76 12.79 -11.51 30.92
C LEU A 76 14.14 -10.78 30.78
N ASN A 77 14.28 -9.60 31.40
CA ASN A 77 15.45 -8.72 31.29
C ASN A 77 15.87 -8.49 29.82
N CYS A 78 14.89 -8.20 28.96
CA CYS A 78 15.10 -8.00 27.53
C CYS A 78 14.56 -6.66 27.05
N ILE A 79 15.10 -6.21 25.92
CA ILE A 79 14.73 -4.97 25.24
C ILE A 79 14.48 -5.23 23.75
N ASP A 80 13.59 -4.44 23.16
CA ASP A 80 13.35 -4.31 21.73
C ASP A 80 14.09 -3.08 21.14
N PHE A 81 13.96 -2.82 19.84
CA PHE A 81 14.62 -1.69 19.18
C PHE A 81 14.12 -0.34 19.70
N ASP A 82 12.82 -0.21 19.94
CA ASP A 82 12.24 1.04 20.47
C ASP A 82 12.73 1.31 21.90
N ASP A 83 12.90 0.26 22.72
CA ASP A 83 13.48 0.37 24.06
C ASP A 83 14.89 0.93 24.05
N MET A 84 15.70 0.63 23.02
CA MET A 84 17.05 1.19 22.95
C MET A 84 17.00 2.72 22.98
N LEU A 85 16.02 3.33 22.31
CA LEU A 85 15.84 4.77 22.28
C LEU A 85 15.24 5.27 23.61
N VAL A 86 14.18 4.61 24.10
CA VAL A 86 13.52 5.00 25.36
C VAL A 86 14.50 4.96 26.54
N GLN A 87 15.29 3.89 26.65
CA GLN A 87 16.29 3.74 27.70
C GLN A 87 17.44 4.74 27.53
N THR A 88 17.86 5.03 26.29
CA THR A 88 18.89 6.06 26.04
C THR A 88 18.43 7.43 26.55
N LEU A 89 17.20 7.85 26.23
CA LEU A 89 16.66 9.11 26.73
C LEU A 89 16.59 9.12 28.26
N LYS A 90 16.09 8.03 28.86
CA LYS A 90 16.01 7.90 30.32
C LYS A 90 17.38 8.01 31.00
N ILE A 91 18.40 7.34 30.47
CA ILE A 91 19.77 7.42 31.00
C ILE A 91 20.30 8.85 30.87
N PHE A 92 20.08 9.53 29.74
CA PHE A 92 20.51 10.91 29.56
C PHE A 92 19.84 11.90 30.53
N ASP A 93 18.58 11.66 30.89
CA ASP A 93 17.88 12.52 31.86
C ASP A 93 18.33 12.22 33.31
N GLN A 94 18.72 10.98 33.63
CA GLN A 94 19.12 10.55 34.98
C GLN A 94 20.61 10.73 35.29
N GLU A 95 21.50 10.47 34.32
CA GLU A 95 22.95 10.39 34.50
C GLU A 95 23.66 11.49 33.70
N GLN A 96 23.75 12.69 34.27
CA GLN A 96 24.29 13.87 33.57
C GLN A 96 25.77 13.72 33.18
N ASP A 97 26.57 13.01 33.97
CA ASP A 97 27.99 12.76 33.64
C ASP A 97 28.13 11.91 32.37
N PHE A 98 27.24 10.93 32.19
CA PHE A 98 27.22 10.09 31.00
C PHE A 98 26.80 10.91 29.76
N LEU A 99 25.75 11.73 29.87
CA LEU A 99 25.34 12.65 28.79
C LEU A 99 26.47 13.62 28.44
N ASN A 100 27.14 14.19 29.43
CA ASN A 100 28.25 15.11 29.23
C ASN A 100 29.43 14.43 28.55
N MET A 101 29.76 13.18 28.88
CA MET A 101 30.78 12.42 28.15
C MET A 101 30.50 12.40 26.63
N TYR A 102 29.25 12.16 26.22
CA TYR A 102 28.87 12.17 24.81
C TYR A 102 28.89 13.58 24.20
N ARG A 103 28.43 14.60 24.92
CA ARG A 103 28.49 16.01 24.47
C ARG A 103 29.93 16.46 24.18
N HIS A 104 30.88 16.09 25.04
CA HIS A 104 32.29 16.41 24.83
C HIS A 104 32.89 15.66 23.64
N LYS A 105 32.47 14.40 23.44
CA LYS A 105 32.93 13.57 22.33
C LYS A 105 32.37 14.02 20.98
N TYR A 106 31.10 14.40 20.93
CA TYR A 106 30.38 14.76 19.71
C TYR A 106 29.99 16.24 19.74
N GLN A 107 30.95 17.10 19.38
CA GLN A 107 30.79 18.55 19.43
C GLN A 107 29.91 19.12 18.31
N TYR A 108 29.74 18.37 17.21
CA TYR A 108 28.94 18.75 16.05
C TYR A 108 28.01 17.59 15.71
N ILE A 109 26.72 17.88 15.58
CA ILE A 109 25.68 16.87 15.33
C ILE A 109 25.03 17.20 13.99
N ASN A 110 25.28 16.33 13.01
CA ASN A 110 24.67 16.39 11.70
C ASN A 110 23.58 15.32 11.61
N VAL A 111 22.38 15.73 11.23
CA VAL A 111 21.21 14.88 11.10
C VAL A 111 20.70 14.99 9.67
N ASP A 112 20.61 13.85 8.98
CA ASP A 112 20.01 13.74 7.65
C ASP A 112 18.64 13.08 7.75
N GLU A 113 17.79 13.27 6.74
CA GLU A 113 16.39 12.76 6.70
C GLU A 113 15.59 13.10 7.97
N ALA A 114 15.80 14.30 8.52
CA ALA A 114 15.24 14.73 9.80
C ALA A 114 13.71 14.72 9.86
N GLN A 115 13.02 14.70 8.72
CA GLN A 115 11.57 14.60 8.61
C GLN A 115 11.02 13.22 9.02
N ASP A 116 11.84 12.18 8.94
CA ASP A 116 11.44 10.81 9.29
C ASP A 116 11.74 10.47 10.76
N LEU A 117 12.39 11.38 11.49
CA LEU A 117 12.71 11.16 12.90
C LEU A 117 11.45 11.18 13.75
N SER A 118 11.43 10.31 14.75
CA SER A 118 10.37 10.32 15.74
C SER A 118 10.54 11.41 16.79
N TYR A 119 9.45 11.73 17.49
CA TYR A 119 9.50 12.67 18.62
C TYR A 119 10.57 12.28 19.66
N LEU A 120 10.63 10.99 20.02
CA LEU A 120 11.65 10.43 20.90
C LEU A 120 13.07 10.67 20.38
N GLN A 121 13.33 10.44 19.10
CA GLN A 121 14.66 10.67 18.52
C GLN A 121 15.05 12.15 18.54
N HIS A 122 14.10 13.05 18.24
CA HIS A 122 14.32 14.49 18.38
C HIS A 122 14.64 14.89 19.82
N GLU A 123 13.95 14.32 20.81
CA GLU A 123 14.23 14.60 22.21
C GLU A 123 15.64 14.14 22.62
N ILE A 124 16.11 12.98 22.16
CA ILE A 124 17.50 12.50 22.38
C ILE A 124 18.50 13.47 21.75
N ILE A 125 18.31 13.83 20.48
CA ILE A 125 19.20 14.74 19.76
C ILE A 125 19.26 16.11 20.45
N LYS A 126 18.12 16.60 20.95
CA LYS A 126 18.04 17.84 21.71
C LYS A 126 18.89 17.80 22.97
N ARG A 127 18.88 16.70 23.74
CA ARG A 127 19.77 16.57 24.93
C ARG A 127 21.23 16.65 24.53
N LEU A 128 21.63 16.00 23.43
CA LEU A 128 23.01 16.03 22.95
C LEU A 128 23.43 17.44 22.47
N ALA A 129 22.59 18.10 21.66
CA ALA A 129 22.94 19.36 21.01
C ALA A 129 22.97 20.59 21.93
N TYR A 130 22.11 20.64 22.95
CA TYR A 130 21.79 21.91 23.63
C TYR A 130 22.97 22.62 24.31
N SER A 131 23.99 21.87 24.77
CA SER A 131 25.14 22.46 25.47
C SER A 131 26.04 23.31 24.55
N LEU A 132 26.18 22.92 23.28
CA LEU A 132 27.08 23.55 22.32
C LEU A 132 26.34 24.25 21.18
N LYS A 133 25.03 24.00 21.02
CA LYS A 133 24.17 24.53 19.93
C LYS A 133 24.69 24.25 18.51
N ASN A 134 25.58 23.28 18.36
CA ASN A 134 26.20 22.88 17.10
C ASN A 134 25.41 21.76 16.43
N ILE A 135 24.18 22.07 16.04
CA ILE A 135 23.30 21.13 15.35
C ILE A 135 23.01 21.59 13.93
N PHE A 136 23.12 20.66 12.99
CA PHE A 136 22.78 20.85 11.59
C PHE A 136 21.80 19.75 11.19
N MET A 137 20.57 20.12 10.84
CA MET A 137 19.55 19.20 10.37
C MET A 137 19.24 19.45 8.90
N VAL A 138 19.20 18.38 8.12
CA VAL A 138 18.74 18.35 6.74
C VAL A 138 17.47 17.50 6.70
N GLY A 139 16.45 18.01 6.03
CA GLY A 139 15.21 17.27 5.83
C GLY A 139 14.24 17.99 4.92
N ASP A 140 13.25 17.24 4.45
CA ASP A 140 12.18 17.73 3.60
C ASP A 140 10.82 17.22 4.11
N GLU A 141 10.05 18.08 4.75
CA GLU A 141 8.72 17.77 5.29
C GLU A 141 7.72 17.29 4.23
N ASP A 142 7.90 17.70 2.96
CA ASP A 142 7.09 17.23 1.84
C ASP A 142 7.39 15.75 1.50
N GLN A 143 8.49 15.18 2.02
CA GLN A 143 8.90 13.77 1.89
C GLN A 143 8.72 12.95 3.18
N SER A 144 8.04 13.47 4.19
CA SER A 144 7.69 12.69 5.39
C SER A 144 6.59 11.69 5.05
N ILE A 145 6.91 10.39 5.04
CA ILE A 145 5.98 9.30 4.66
C ILE A 145 5.94 8.14 5.68
N TYR A 146 6.47 8.38 6.88
CA TYR A 146 6.55 7.40 7.98
C TYR A 146 5.75 7.85 9.21
N ALA A 147 4.68 8.63 9.02
CA ALA A 147 3.84 9.10 10.13
C ALA A 147 3.29 7.94 10.99
N PHE A 148 3.00 6.80 10.36
CA PHE A 148 2.55 5.57 11.05
C PHE A 148 3.59 4.96 12.01
N ARG A 149 4.87 5.35 11.92
CA ARG A 149 5.94 4.99 12.87
C ARG A 149 6.27 6.10 13.87
N GLY A 150 5.51 7.19 13.85
CA GLY A 150 5.71 8.33 14.74
C GLY A 150 6.69 9.36 14.22
N ALA A 151 6.97 9.39 12.91
CA ALA A 151 7.73 10.49 12.29
C ALA A 151 7.06 11.84 12.62
N TYR A 152 7.86 12.82 13.01
CA TYR A 152 7.37 14.07 13.61
C TYR A 152 8.00 15.31 12.91
N PRO A 153 7.63 15.59 11.64
CA PRO A 153 8.20 16.67 10.84
C PRO A 153 7.93 18.07 11.42
N GLN A 154 7.04 18.20 12.40
CA GLN A 154 6.78 19.46 13.11
C GLN A 154 8.04 20.02 13.78
N VAL A 155 9.06 19.21 14.10
CA VAL A 155 10.35 19.74 14.57
C VAL A 155 11.06 20.55 13.49
N LEU A 156 11.00 20.13 12.22
CA LEU A 156 11.55 20.89 11.11
C LEU A 156 10.75 22.16 10.85
N LEU A 157 9.43 22.11 10.97
CA LEU A 157 8.58 23.29 10.83
C LEU A 157 8.86 24.34 11.91
N ASN A 158 9.14 23.91 13.14
CA ASN A 158 9.37 24.78 14.30
C ASN A 158 10.86 24.89 14.70
N PHE A 159 11.78 24.62 13.77
CA PHE A 159 13.21 24.47 14.08
C PHE A 159 13.80 25.71 14.77
N GLU A 160 13.46 26.91 14.30
CA GLU A 160 13.94 28.19 14.86
C GLU A 160 13.40 28.45 16.27
N ALA A 161 12.19 27.98 16.57
CA ALA A 161 11.59 28.08 17.89
C ALA A 161 12.25 27.10 18.88
N ILE A 162 12.60 25.91 18.40
CA ILE A 162 13.25 24.86 19.22
C ILE A 162 14.73 25.18 19.46
N TYR A 163 15.41 25.77 18.47
CA TYR A 163 16.83 26.17 18.52
C TYR A 163 16.98 27.67 18.28
N PRO A 164 16.80 28.51 19.32
CA PRO A 164 16.93 29.96 19.18
C PRO A 164 18.29 30.38 18.64
N GLY A 165 18.29 31.15 17.55
CA GLY A 165 19.48 31.59 16.83
C GLY A 165 19.89 30.68 15.66
N ALA A 166 19.16 29.59 15.41
CA ALA A 166 19.36 28.76 14.24
C ALA A 166 19.08 29.53 12.94
N GLN A 167 19.85 29.20 11.90
CA GLN A 167 19.66 29.71 10.56
C GLN A 167 18.99 28.62 9.71
N VAL A 168 17.99 29.01 8.92
CA VAL A 168 17.33 28.11 7.98
C VAL A 168 17.65 28.51 6.56
N TYR A 169 18.08 27.52 5.77
CA TYR A 169 18.45 27.67 4.38
C TYR A 169 17.57 26.75 3.53
N PHE A 170 17.02 27.28 2.44
CA PHE A 170 16.24 26.51 1.49
C PHE A 170 17.09 26.14 0.28
N LEU A 171 17.20 24.85 -0.01
CA LEU A 171 17.86 24.34 -1.20
C LEU A 171 16.81 24.13 -2.31
N GLU A 172 16.48 25.22 -3.00
CA GLU A 172 15.38 25.23 -3.98
C GLU A 172 15.78 24.72 -5.36
N ARG A 173 17.09 24.68 -5.68
CA ARG A 173 17.55 24.19 -6.98
C ARG A 173 17.54 22.65 -7.02
N ASN A 174 16.65 22.09 -7.81
CA ASN A 174 16.57 20.68 -8.13
C ASN A 174 17.52 20.35 -9.29
N TYR A 175 18.51 19.50 -9.03
CA TYR A 175 19.47 19.04 -10.04
C TYR A 175 19.09 17.69 -10.67
N ARG A 176 18.11 16.99 -10.08
CA ARG A 176 17.71 15.62 -10.44
C ARG A 176 16.78 15.61 -11.63
N SER A 177 15.67 16.32 -11.51
CA SER A 177 14.48 16.18 -12.36
C SER A 177 14.40 17.31 -13.38
N THR A 178 13.78 16.99 -14.51
CA THR A 178 13.47 17.95 -15.57
C THR A 178 12.35 18.91 -15.16
N LYS A 179 12.25 20.04 -15.87
CA LYS A 179 11.31 21.12 -15.60
C LYS A 179 9.85 20.64 -15.59
N SER A 180 9.47 19.78 -16.53
CA SER A 180 8.12 19.20 -16.61
C SER A 180 7.72 18.42 -15.35
N ILE A 181 8.67 17.73 -14.72
CA ILE A 181 8.45 16.96 -13.49
C ILE A 181 8.45 17.90 -12.28
N VAL A 182 9.41 18.82 -12.19
CA VAL A 182 9.56 19.74 -11.04
C VAL A 182 8.36 20.67 -10.91
N GLU A 183 7.85 21.23 -12.01
CA GLU A 183 6.70 22.13 -12.00
C GLU A 183 5.42 21.42 -11.51
N VAL A 184 5.16 20.21 -12.01
CA VAL A 184 4.03 19.40 -11.55
C VAL A 184 4.20 18.99 -10.10
N ALA A 185 5.39 18.54 -9.68
CA ALA A 185 5.63 18.14 -8.29
C ALA A 185 5.39 19.30 -7.31
N ASN A 186 5.88 20.50 -7.63
CA ASN A 186 5.65 21.71 -6.83
C ASN A 186 4.17 22.06 -6.70
N GLY A 187 3.44 22.07 -7.82
CA GLY A 187 2.01 22.37 -7.80
C GLY A 187 1.19 21.29 -7.10
N PHE A 188 1.65 20.03 -7.18
CA PHE A 188 0.94 18.91 -6.60
C PHE A 188 0.98 18.94 -5.07
N ILE A 189 2.16 19.19 -4.50
CA ILE A 189 2.35 19.15 -3.04
C ILE A 189 1.75 20.36 -2.31
N GLN A 190 1.50 21.47 -3.01
CA GLN A 190 0.91 22.70 -2.44
C GLN A 190 -0.50 22.53 -1.87
N VAL A 191 -1.17 21.40 -2.14
CA VAL A 191 -2.47 21.09 -1.52
C VAL A 191 -2.33 20.78 -0.02
N ASN A 192 -1.17 20.31 0.43
CA ASN A 192 -0.90 20.07 1.85
C ASN A 192 -0.67 21.37 2.61
N LYS A 193 -1.17 21.43 3.85
CA LYS A 193 -1.09 22.64 4.68
C LYS A 193 0.12 22.66 5.60
N GLU A 194 0.52 21.49 6.13
CA GLU A 194 1.65 21.38 7.07
C GLU A 194 2.99 21.31 6.32
N ARG A 195 3.40 22.44 5.75
CA ARG A 195 4.67 22.59 5.03
C ARG A 195 5.24 23.99 5.12
N ARG A 196 6.54 24.15 4.86
CA ARG A 196 7.12 25.49 4.64
C ARG A 196 6.80 25.95 3.22
N ASP A 197 6.69 27.26 3.03
CA ASP A 197 6.58 27.83 1.70
C ASP A 197 7.96 27.80 1.02
N LYS A 198 8.20 26.75 0.25
CA LYS A 198 9.39 26.56 -0.58
C LYS A 198 8.99 26.14 -1.98
N LYS A 199 9.74 26.61 -2.99
CA LYS A 199 9.47 26.31 -4.40
C LYS A 199 10.72 25.78 -5.06
N MET A 200 10.67 24.54 -5.52
CA MET A 200 11.81 23.99 -6.26
C MET A 200 11.86 24.58 -7.68
N PHE A 201 13.05 24.74 -8.25
CA PHE A 201 13.20 25.04 -9.67
C PHE A 201 14.35 24.23 -10.26
N THR A 202 14.39 24.08 -11.58
CA THR A 202 15.45 23.35 -12.28
C THR A 202 15.81 24.06 -13.58
N GLU A 203 17.07 23.95 -13.96
CA GLU A 203 17.59 24.42 -15.26
C GLU A 203 17.48 23.34 -16.35
N ARG A 204 17.09 22.11 -15.97
CA ARG A 204 16.92 20.97 -16.89
C ARG A 204 15.64 21.12 -17.72
N THR A 205 15.73 21.68 -18.91
CA THR A 205 14.60 21.87 -19.83
C THR A 205 14.43 20.73 -20.85
N ASP A 206 15.33 19.75 -20.82
CA ASP A 206 15.40 18.55 -21.68
C ASP A 206 14.30 17.50 -21.40
N GLY A 207 13.29 17.82 -20.59
CA GLY A 207 12.27 16.89 -20.14
C GLY A 207 11.11 16.69 -21.09
N ARG A 208 10.59 15.46 -21.10
CA ARG A 208 9.31 15.14 -21.75
C ARG A 208 8.16 15.48 -20.80
N PRO A 209 6.97 15.84 -21.32
CA PRO A 209 5.79 15.99 -20.49
C PRO A 209 5.43 14.66 -19.80
N ILE A 210 4.88 14.73 -18.60
CA ILE A 210 4.38 13.54 -17.88
C ILE A 210 3.29 12.89 -18.74
N LYS A 211 3.34 11.57 -18.91
CA LYS A 211 2.32 10.84 -19.67
C LYS A 211 1.36 10.16 -18.71
N ILE A 212 0.06 10.31 -18.97
CA ILE A 212 -0.99 9.59 -18.26
C ILE A 212 -1.66 8.65 -19.26
N ARG A 213 -1.82 7.38 -18.87
CA ARG A 213 -2.45 6.35 -19.70
C ARG A 213 -3.66 5.77 -19.00
N TYR A 214 -4.81 5.89 -19.69
CA TYR A 214 -6.06 5.25 -19.33
C TYR A 214 -6.19 3.97 -20.15
N LEU A 215 -6.10 2.84 -19.46
CA LEU A 215 -6.13 1.51 -20.06
C LEU A 215 -7.48 0.85 -19.72
N ALA A 216 -7.96 -0.08 -20.52
CA ALA A 216 -9.25 -0.71 -20.29
C ALA A 216 -9.25 -1.56 -19.01
N ASN A 217 -8.18 -2.33 -18.77
CA ASN A 217 -8.07 -3.27 -17.66
C ASN A 217 -6.60 -3.51 -17.26
N LYS A 218 -6.39 -4.36 -16.25
CA LYS A 218 -5.04 -4.70 -15.75
C LYS A 218 -4.17 -5.46 -16.75
N GLU A 219 -4.76 -6.24 -17.65
CA GLU A 219 -4.01 -6.98 -18.68
C GLU A 219 -3.39 -6.00 -19.68
N GLU A 220 -4.17 -5.04 -20.19
CA GLU A 220 -3.67 -3.99 -21.08
C GLU A 220 -2.62 -3.11 -20.37
N GLN A 221 -2.73 -2.89 -19.05
CA GLN A 221 -1.69 -2.21 -18.27
C GLN A 221 -0.36 -2.97 -18.28
N LEU A 222 -0.39 -4.30 -18.15
CA LEU A 222 0.82 -5.13 -18.20
C LEU A 222 1.41 -5.16 -19.62
N GLU A 223 0.59 -5.26 -20.66
CA GLU A 223 1.03 -5.19 -22.05
C GLU A 223 1.69 -3.84 -22.38
N TYR A 224 1.05 -2.73 -21.98
CA TYR A 224 1.61 -1.40 -22.13
C TYR A 224 2.94 -1.27 -21.37
N LEU A 225 2.98 -1.72 -20.12
CA LEU A 225 4.20 -1.71 -19.31
C LEU A 225 5.34 -2.48 -19.97
N LEU A 226 5.07 -3.68 -20.50
CA LEU A 226 6.06 -4.47 -21.23
C LEU A 226 6.60 -3.71 -22.44
N SER A 227 5.70 -3.13 -23.24
CA SER A 227 6.07 -2.36 -24.43
C SER A 227 6.96 -1.16 -24.09
N LEU A 228 6.70 -0.51 -22.96
CA LEU A 228 7.45 0.64 -22.48
C LEU A 228 8.84 0.24 -21.98
N LEU A 229 8.92 -0.83 -21.19
CA LEU A 229 10.19 -1.33 -20.66
C LEU A 229 11.12 -1.81 -21.78
N GLN A 230 10.58 -2.45 -22.83
CA GLN A 230 11.35 -2.91 -23.99
C GLN A 230 11.87 -1.79 -24.89
N GLN A 231 11.28 -0.59 -24.83
CA GLN A 231 11.77 0.59 -25.57
C GLN A 231 12.99 1.25 -24.91
N GLY A 232 13.28 0.95 -23.64
CA GLY A 232 14.38 1.55 -22.91
C GLY A 232 15.74 1.00 -23.32
N ASP A 233 16.75 1.87 -23.38
CA ASP A 233 18.13 1.49 -23.72
C ASP A 233 18.78 0.61 -22.64
N LEU A 234 18.51 0.92 -21.36
CA LEU A 234 19.05 0.24 -20.18
C LEU A 234 17.97 0.06 -19.11
N TYR A 235 17.72 -1.19 -18.74
CA TYR A 235 16.80 -1.54 -17.66
C TYR A 235 17.24 -0.99 -16.30
N LEU A 236 18.55 -0.78 -16.07
CA LEU A 236 19.07 -0.22 -14.81
C LEU A 236 18.49 1.17 -14.49
N ASP A 237 18.14 1.92 -15.53
CA ASP A 237 17.65 3.30 -15.44
C ASP A 237 16.12 3.39 -15.30
N GLN A 238 15.44 2.24 -15.26
CA GLN A 238 13.98 2.14 -15.22
C GLN A 238 13.51 1.61 -13.87
N ALA A 239 12.45 2.24 -13.34
CA ALA A 239 11.74 1.74 -12.17
C ALA A 239 10.23 1.65 -12.40
N VAL A 240 9.63 0.59 -11.87
CA VAL A 240 8.17 0.46 -11.76
C VAL A 240 7.81 0.57 -10.29
N LEU A 241 7.03 1.60 -9.97
CA LEU A 241 6.60 1.92 -8.61
C LEU A 241 5.12 1.61 -8.44
N TYR A 242 4.80 1.04 -7.28
CA TYR A 242 3.43 0.68 -6.89
C TYR A 242 3.16 1.03 -5.43
N ARG A 243 1.88 1.13 -5.07
CA ARG A 243 1.48 1.42 -3.68
C ARG A 243 1.66 0.23 -2.75
N ASN A 244 1.26 -0.96 -3.21
CA ASN A 244 1.18 -2.18 -2.43
C ASN A 244 2.09 -3.27 -3.00
N ASN A 245 2.79 -4.01 -2.13
CA ASN A 245 3.74 -5.05 -2.54
C ASN A 245 3.12 -6.12 -3.46
N VAL A 246 1.83 -6.45 -3.30
CA VAL A 246 1.16 -7.47 -4.11
C VAL A 246 1.00 -7.09 -5.59
N SER A 247 1.07 -5.80 -5.93
CA SER A 247 1.12 -5.35 -7.33
C SER A 247 2.39 -5.79 -8.06
N SER A 248 3.44 -6.17 -7.32
CA SER A 248 4.67 -6.69 -7.93
C SER A 248 4.50 -8.08 -8.55
N LEU A 249 3.58 -8.92 -8.06
CA LEU A 249 3.50 -10.32 -8.49
C LEU A 249 3.18 -10.48 -9.99
N PRO A 250 2.15 -9.82 -10.56
CA PRO A 250 1.87 -9.91 -12.00
C PRO A 250 2.99 -9.32 -12.84
N ILE A 251 3.66 -8.27 -12.34
CA ILE A 251 4.79 -7.64 -13.03
C ILE A 251 5.99 -8.59 -13.06
N ILE A 252 6.32 -9.25 -11.95
CA ILE A 252 7.39 -10.24 -11.88
C ILE A 252 7.11 -11.40 -12.84
N ASP A 253 5.88 -11.91 -12.86
CA ASP A 253 5.46 -12.96 -13.78
C ASP A 253 5.63 -12.53 -15.25
N LEU A 254 5.17 -11.32 -15.59
CA LEU A 254 5.33 -10.72 -16.91
C LEU A 254 6.80 -10.61 -17.33
N LEU A 255 7.65 -10.07 -16.45
CA LEU A 255 9.07 -9.86 -16.75
C LEU A 255 9.82 -11.19 -16.92
N ASP A 256 9.56 -12.18 -16.08
CA ASP A 256 10.21 -13.49 -16.21
C ASP A 256 9.77 -14.25 -17.47
N ARG A 257 8.48 -14.19 -17.82
CA ARG A 257 7.97 -14.76 -19.09
C ARG A 257 8.65 -14.14 -20.31
N ASN A 258 8.96 -12.84 -20.24
CA ASN A 258 9.63 -12.09 -21.29
C ASN A 258 11.17 -12.04 -21.12
N LYS A 259 11.74 -12.80 -20.18
CA LYS A 259 13.19 -12.86 -19.90
C LYS A 259 13.83 -11.51 -19.62
N ILE A 260 13.07 -10.59 -19.02
CA ILE A 260 13.54 -9.29 -18.57
C ILE A 260 14.00 -9.44 -17.12
N ARG A 261 15.26 -9.08 -16.86
CA ARG A 261 15.84 -9.13 -15.52
C ARG A 261 15.24 -8.02 -14.66
N PHE A 262 14.90 -8.34 -13.42
CA PHE A 262 14.40 -7.38 -12.45
C PHE A 262 15.15 -7.46 -11.11
N TYR A 263 15.08 -6.36 -10.36
CA TYR A 263 15.54 -6.26 -8.97
C TYR A 263 14.38 -5.78 -8.10
N LEU A 264 13.97 -6.59 -7.12
CA LEU A 264 12.94 -6.20 -6.15
C LEU A 264 13.60 -5.59 -4.90
N ARG A 265 13.29 -4.33 -4.60
CA ARG A 265 13.91 -3.59 -3.49
C ARG A 265 13.58 -4.20 -2.11
N GLU A 266 12.35 -4.67 -1.93
CA GLU A 266 11.79 -5.17 -0.67
C GLU A 266 11.62 -6.69 -0.64
N PHE A 267 12.59 -7.45 -1.16
CA PHE A 267 12.51 -8.92 -1.23
C PHE A 267 12.25 -9.65 0.10
N ARG A 268 12.55 -9.03 1.26
CA ARG A 268 12.30 -9.65 2.58
C ARG A 268 10.82 -9.70 2.97
N ASN A 269 10.04 -8.73 2.46
CA ASN A 269 8.60 -8.61 2.66
C ASN A 269 7.86 -9.20 1.45
N SER A 270 8.15 -10.48 1.15
CA SER A 270 7.55 -11.19 0.02
C SER A 270 6.02 -11.12 0.09
N PRO A 271 5.33 -10.73 -1.02
CA PRO A 271 3.88 -10.72 -1.08
C PRO A 271 3.27 -12.10 -0.76
N PHE A 272 3.97 -13.20 -1.04
CA PHE A 272 3.52 -14.58 -0.78
C PHE A 272 3.26 -14.88 0.69
N LYS A 273 3.80 -14.09 1.62
CA LYS A 273 3.52 -14.22 3.06
C LYS A 273 2.11 -13.77 3.44
N HIS A 274 1.43 -13.03 2.56
CA HIS A 274 0.10 -12.51 2.85
C HIS A 274 -0.93 -13.64 3.00
N TRP A 275 -1.71 -13.62 4.07
CA TRP A 275 -2.63 -14.71 4.43
C TRP A 275 -3.70 -14.98 3.36
N VAL A 276 -4.15 -13.95 2.63
CA VAL A 276 -5.11 -14.14 1.51
C VAL A 276 -4.53 -15.03 0.41
N ILE A 277 -3.23 -14.92 0.13
CA ILE A 277 -2.55 -15.76 -0.85
C ILE A 277 -2.47 -17.20 -0.34
N ASN A 278 -2.07 -17.38 0.92
CA ASN A 278 -2.01 -18.68 1.57
C ASN A 278 -3.37 -19.38 1.62
N ASP A 279 -4.45 -18.63 1.83
CA ASP A 279 -5.82 -19.16 1.80
C ASP A 279 -6.19 -19.67 0.42
N LEU A 280 -5.95 -18.87 -0.63
CA LEU A 280 -6.22 -19.29 -2.01
C LEU A 280 -5.40 -20.53 -2.39
N VAL A 281 -4.11 -20.55 -2.05
CA VAL A 281 -3.24 -21.72 -2.25
C VAL A 281 -3.78 -22.94 -1.49
N SER A 282 -4.25 -22.76 -0.26
CA SER A 282 -4.82 -23.85 0.55
C SER A 282 -6.13 -24.37 -0.03
N PHE A 283 -7.01 -23.51 -0.54
CA PHE A 283 -8.21 -23.93 -1.26
C PHE A 283 -7.88 -24.77 -2.49
N LEU A 284 -6.89 -24.33 -3.28
CA LEU A 284 -6.45 -25.04 -4.47
C LEU A 284 -5.79 -26.38 -4.12
N LYS A 285 -4.89 -26.43 -3.15
CA LYS A 285 -4.26 -27.68 -2.65
C LYS A 285 -5.30 -28.67 -2.14
N PHE A 286 -6.24 -28.22 -1.33
CA PHE A 286 -7.31 -29.07 -0.81
C PHE A 286 -8.25 -29.58 -1.92
N SER A 287 -8.47 -28.79 -2.98
CA SER A 287 -9.25 -29.25 -4.13
C SER A 287 -8.57 -30.40 -4.89
N LEU A 288 -7.23 -30.39 -4.99
CA LEU A 288 -6.43 -31.45 -5.60
C LEU A 288 -6.31 -32.67 -4.69
N ASN A 289 -6.17 -32.45 -3.38
CA ASN A 289 -6.05 -33.49 -2.37
C ASN A 289 -7.02 -33.25 -1.20
N PRO A 290 -8.23 -33.84 -1.23
CA PRO A 290 -9.22 -33.71 -0.15
C PRO A 290 -8.82 -34.32 1.20
N ALA A 291 -7.67 -35.01 1.26
CA ALA A 291 -7.07 -35.51 2.50
C ALA A 291 -5.99 -34.58 3.08
N ASP A 292 -5.66 -33.46 2.41
CA ASP A 292 -4.65 -32.50 2.88
C ASP A 292 -5.13 -31.76 4.14
N LEU A 293 -4.69 -32.26 5.29
CA LEU A 293 -5.06 -31.75 6.60
C LEU A 293 -4.55 -30.32 6.83
N GLU A 294 -3.33 -30.00 6.39
CA GLU A 294 -2.77 -28.67 6.63
C GLU A 294 -3.51 -27.63 5.79
N ALA A 295 -3.76 -27.92 4.50
CA ALA A 295 -4.57 -27.05 3.66
C ALA A 295 -5.99 -26.86 4.25
N PHE A 296 -6.63 -27.95 4.69
CA PHE A 296 -7.98 -27.89 5.27
C PHE A 296 -8.04 -27.08 6.57
N LYS A 297 -7.04 -27.25 7.45
CA LYS A 297 -6.89 -26.50 8.71
C LYS A 297 -6.87 -25.00 8.49
N HIS A 298 -6.28 -24.54 7.38
CA HIS A 298 -6.23 -23.12 7.03
C HIS A 298 -7.58 -22.56 6.54
N ILE A 299 -8.45 -23.38 5.93
CA ILE A 299 -9.62 -22.89 5.18
C ILE A 299 -10.99 -23.31 5.72
N TYR A 300 -11.08 -24.29 6.64
CA TYR A 300 -12.37 -24.88 7.03
C TYR A 300 -13.40 -23.85 7.52
N TYR A 301 -12.97 -22.79 8.22
CA TYR A 301 -13.85 -21.73 8.74
C TYR A 301 -14.06 -20.57 7.75
N LYS A 302 -13.44 -20.63 6.58
CA LYS A 302 -13.43 -19.57 5.54
C LYS A 302 -14.34 -19.88 4.35
N MET A 303 -14.92 -21.08 4.32
CA MET A 303 -15.74 -21.58 3.19
C MET A 303 -17.27 -21.50 3.39
N ASP A 304 -17.75 -20.63 4.28
CA ASP A 304 -19.19 -20.41 4.54
C ASP A 304 -19.98 -21.71 4.84
N ALA A 305 -19.31 -22.68 5.49
CA ALA A 305 -19.85 -24.02 5.74
C ALA A 305 -20.25 -24.26 7.21
N PHE A 306 -20.17 -23.24 8.08
CA PHE A 306 -20.53 -23.32 9.51
C PHE A 306 -19.79 -24.42 10.30
N ILE A 307 -18.55 -24.74 9.92
CA ILE A 307 -17.72 -25.72 10.61
C ILE A 307 -17.12 -25.08 11.87
N SER A 308 -17.45 -25.60 13.04
CA SER A 308 -16.86 -25.15 14.30
C SER A 308 -15.48 -25.79 14.53
N ARG A 309 -14.65 -25.17 15.38
CA ARG A 309 -13.37 -25.75 15.80
C ARG A 309 -13.54 -27.14 16.44
N VAL A 310 -14.59 -27.33 17.24
CA VAL A 310 -14.89 -28.62 17.89
C VAL A 310 -15.18 -29.70 16.85
N MET A 311 -15.97 -29.39 15.81
CA MET A 311 -16.24 -30.33 14.72
C MET A 311 -14.97 -30.70 13.97
N PHE A 312 -14.13 -29.72 13.66
CA PHE A 312 -12.84 -29.95 13.01
C PHE A 312 -11.93 -30.86 13.86
N GLU A 313 -11.77 -30.57 15.16
CA GLU A 313 -10.96 -31.40 16.07
C GLU A 313 -11.52 -32.82 16.23
N GLN A 314 -12.85 -32.99 16.24
CA GLN A 314 -13.50 -34.30 16.25
C GLN A 314 -13.23 -35.07 14.96
N ALA A 315 -13.36 -34.43 13.80
CA ALA A 315 -13.11 -35.05 12.49
C ALA A 315 -11.67 -35.55 12.34
N ILE A 316 -10.68 -34.86 12.92
CA ILE A 316 -9.28 -35.31 12.89
C ILE A 316 -9.05 -36.50 13.83
N ARG A 317 -9.74 -36.54 14.98
CA ARG A 317 -9.62 -37.62 15.95
C ARG A 317 -10.34 -38.89 15.53
N SER A 318 -11.39 -38.75 14.73
CA SER A 318 -12.06 -39.88 14.10
C SER A 318 -11.15 -40.35 12.96
N ASN A 319 -10.42 -41.43 13.23
CA ASN A 319 -9.47 -42.05 12.30
C ASN A 319 -10.05 -42.03 10.87
N LEU A 320 -9.39 -41.34 9.93
CA LEU A 320 -9.90 -41.03 8.58
C LEU A 320 -10.23 -42.31 7.82
N SER A 321 -11.43 -42.85 7.99
CA SER A 321 -11.94 -43.98 7.19
C SER A 321 -12.15 -43.56 5.73
N ASN A 322 -12.34 -42.26 5.50
CA ASN A 322 -12.53 -41.64 4.21
C ASN A 322 -11.34 -40.73 3.88
N ASN A 323 -10.73 -40.90 2.70
CA ASN A 323 -9.66 -40.03 2.15
C ASN A 323 -10.16 -38.60 1.80
N ASN A 324 -11.19 -38.11 2.47
CA ASN A 324 -11.77 -36.80 2.30
C ASN A 324 -12.29 -36.28 3.65
N LEU A 325 -11.72 -35.16 4.10
CA LEU A 325 -12.02 -34.55 5.39
C LEU A 325 -13.46 -34.01 5.49
N ILE A 326 -14.08 -33.64 4.37
CA ILE A 326 -15.49 -33.18 4.35
C ILE A 326 -16.45 -34.36 4.55
N TYR A 327 -16.18 -35.53 3.99
CA TYR A 327 -17.01 -36.71 4.26
C TYR A 327 -16.91 -37.12 5.74
N THR A 328 -15.72 -37.05 6.33
CA THR A 328 -15.55 -37.29 7.76
C THR A 328 -16.37 -36.32 8.63
N LEU A 329 -16.47 -35.05 8.23
CA LEU A 329 -17.34 -34.08 8.90
C LEU A 329 -18.83 -34.37 8.74
N LEU A 330 -19.25 -34.89 7.58
CA LEU A 330 -20.65 -35.27 7.32
C LEU A 330 -21.09 -36.47 8.15
N ASP A 331 -20.15 -37.36 8.49
CA ASP A 331 -20.38 -38.55 9.32
C ASP A 331 -20.43 -38.25 10.82
N LEU A 332 -20.13 -37.02 11.26
CA LEU A 332 -20.17 -36.65 12.67
C LEU A 332 -21.61 -36.70 13.24
N PRO A 333 -21.81 -37.30 14.43
CA PRO A 333 -23.12 -37.33 15.06
C PRO A 333 -23.57 -35.93 15.48
N GLY A 334 -24.84 -35.60 15.21
CA GLY A 334 -25.45 -34.35 15.67
C GLY A 334 -25.14 -33.10 14.84
N ILE A 335 -24.58 -33.24 13.64
CA ILE A 335 -24.39 -32.13 12.72
C ILE A 335 -25.75 -31.56 12.25
N TYR A 336 -25.89 -30.23 12.26
CA TYR A 336 -27.13 -29.55 11.83
C TYR A 336 -27.39 -29.73 10.33
N GLU A 337 -28.65 -29.90 9.93
CA GLU A 337 -29.06 -30.10 8.52
C GLU A 337 -28.56 -28.99 7.59
N LYS A 338 -28.58 -27.73 8.05
CA LYS A 338 -28.06 -26.58 7.29
C LYS A 338 -26.56 -26.71 7.00
N THR A 339 -25.79 -27.18 7.98
CA THR A 339 -24.34 -27.40 7.88
C THR A 339 -24.06 -28.57 6.93
N GLN A 340 -24.83 -29.67 7.03
CA GLN A 340 -24.73 -30.79 6.09
C GLN A 340 -24.96 -30.35 4.64
N LYS A 341 -26.06 -29.63 4.37
CA LYS A 341 -26.35 -29.10 3.01
C LYS A 341 -25.20 -28.25 2.49
N LYS A 342 -24.66 -27.35 3.32
CA LYS A 342 -23.53 -26.51 2.94
C LYS A 342 -22.26 -27.32 2.66
N LEU A 343 -21.92 -28.29 3.50
CA LEU A 343 -20.76 -29.15 3.30
C LEU A 343 -20.86 -29.95 2.00
N VAL A 344 -22.03 -30.50 1.68
CA VAL A 344 -22.28 -31.20 0.41
C VAL A 344 -22.09 -30.26 -0.78
N GLU A 345 -22.67 -29.04 -0.74
CA GLU A 345 -22.46 -28.02 -1.77
C GLU A 345 -20.96 -27.68 -1.93
N ARG A 346 -20.26 -27.42 -0.82
CA ARG A 346 -18.83 -27.04 -0.84
C ARG A 346 -17.96 -28.17 -1.38
N ASN A 347 -18.18 -29.40 -0.93
CA ASN A 347 -17.43 -30.57 -1.38
C ASN A 347 -17.62 -30.80 -2.89
N TYR A 348 -18.84 -30.64 -3.40
CA TYR A 348 -19.11 -30.73 -4.82
C TYR A 348 -18.33 -29.68 -5.64
N THR A 349 -18.31 -28.42 -5.18
CA THR A 349 -17.52 -27.36 -5.81
C THR A 349 -16.02 -27.69 -5.78
N LEU A 350 -15.48 -28.11 -4.63
CA LEU A 350 -14.06 -28.46 -4.48
C LEU A 350 -13.64 -29.62 -5.39
N GLN A 351 -14.48 -30.66 -5.50
CA GLN A 351 -14.21 -31.78 -6.41
C GLN A 351 -14.20 -31.35 -7.87
N LYS A 352 -15.07 -30.42 -8.27
CA LYS A 352 -15.06 -29.87 -9.63
C LYS A 352 -13.85 -29.00 -9.90
N MET A 353 -13.44 -28.18 -8.91
CA MET A 353 -12.31 -27.26 -9.04
C MET A 353 -11.03 -27.98 -9.46
N ALA A 354 -10.80 -29.22 -9.01
CA ALA A 354 -9.64 -30.01 -9.38
C ALA A 354 -9.44 -30.18 -10.91
N GLN A 355 -10.52 -30.01 -11.70
CA GLN A 355 -10.51 -30.13 -13.17
C GLN A 355 -10.69 -28.79 -13.89
N MET A 356 -10.88 -27.69 -13.15
CA MET A 356 -11.06 -26.34 -13.71
C MET A 356 -9.71 -25.74 -14.09
N LYS A 357 -9.74 -24.72 -14.96
CA LYS A 357 -8.57 -23.87 -15.13
C LYS A 357 -8.30 -23.07 -13.83
N PRO A 358 -7.05 -22.71 -13.52
CA PRO A 358 -6.70 -22.00 -12.29
C PRO A 358 -7.50 -20.71 -12.06
N LEU A 359 -7.72 -19.92 -13.11
CA LEU A 359 -8.51 -18.69 -13.03
C LEU A 359 -9.95 -18.99 -12.57
N GLU A 360 -10.62 -19.95 -13.22
CA GLU A 360 -11.97 -20.39 -12.89
C GLU A 360 -12.06 -20.96 -11.48
N ALA A 361 -11.04 -21.74 -11.06
CA ALA A 361 -10.96 -22.28 -9.71
C ALA A 361 -10.86 -21.17 -8.65
N ILE A 362 -10.05 -20.13 -8.89
CA ILE A 362 -9.95 -18.96 -7.98
C ILE A 362 -11.28 -18.20 -7.93
N GLU A 363 -11.95 -18.02 -9.07
CA GLU A 363 -13.29 -17.41 -9.10
C GLU A 363 -14.34 -18.22 -8.34
N ALA A 364 -14.27 -19.55 -8.42
CA ALA A 364 -15.12 -20.46 -7.64
C ALA A 364 -14.83 -20.35 -6.13
N VAL A 365 -13.56 -20.20 -5.72
CA VAL A 365 -13.22 -19.93 -4.32
C VAL A 365 -13.86 -18.61 -3.85
N GLU A 366 -13.69 -17.55 -4.64
CA GLU A 366 -14.18 -16.22 -4.34
C GLU A 366 -15.71 -16.20 -4.18
N LYS A 367 -16.42 -16.69 -5.20
CA LYS A 367 -17.89 -16.57 -5.32
C LYS A 367 -18.61 -17.77 -4.71
N ASP A 368 -18.23 -18.97 -5.11
CA ASP A 368 -18.99 -20.19 -4.83
C ASP A 368 -18.65 -20.80 -3.48
N LEU A 369 -17.40 -20.72 -3.00
CA LEU A 369 -17.00 -21.16 -1.66
C LEU A 369 -17.21 -20.09 -0.59
N GLY A 370 -17.70 -18.90 -0.96
CA GLY A 370 -18.07 -17.85 0.00
C GLY A 370 -16.89 -17.05 0.57
N TYR A 371 -15.70 -17.19 -0.02
CA TYR A 371 -14.50 -16.51 0.47
C TYR A 371 -14.62 -14.98 0.40
N ILE A 372 -15.28 -14.42 -0.62
CA ILE A 372 -15.51 -12.97 -0.69
C ILE A 372 -16.36 -12.45 0.47
N LYS A 373 -17.33 -13.25 0.95
CA LYS A 373 -18.16 -12.90 2.12
C LYS A 373 -17.33 -12.93 3.40
N PHE A 374 -16.43 -13.91 3.50
CA PHE A 374 -15.45 -13.99 4.58
C PHE A 374 -14.58 -12.72 4.61
N LEU A 375 -13.99 -12.33 3.48
CA LEU A 375 -13.17 -11.12 3.38
C LEU A 375 -13.96 -9.85 3.73
N LYS A 376 -15.21 -9.70 3.26
CA LYS A 376 -16.08 -8.56 3.63
C LYS A 376 -16.40 -8.50 5.13
N ARG A 377 -16.49 -9.65 5.80
CA ARG A 377 -16.73 -9.71 7.24
C ARG A 377 -15.47 -9.28 8.00
N ILE A 378 -14.32 -9.86 7.62
CA ILE A 378 -13.02 -9.58 8.21
C ILE A 378 -12.60 -8.13 7.99
N SER A 379 -12.84 -7.55 6.81
CA SER A 379 -12.56 -6.14 6.55
C SER A 379 -13.30 -5.20 7.49
N LYS A 380 -14.55 -5.55 7.86
CA LYS A 380 -15.36 -4.77 8.81
C LYS A 380 -14.94 -4.98 10.26
N SER A 381 -14.56 -6.20 10.65
CA SER A 381 -14.26 -6.54 12.05
C SER A 381 -12.80 -6.35 12.46
N GLU A 382 -11.87 -6.44 11.51
CA GLU A 382 -10.43 -6.43 11.74
C GLU A 382 -9.73 -5.28 11.00
N GLY A 383 -10.51 -4.39 10.38
CA GLY A 383 -10.03 -3.10 9.89
C GLY A 383 -9.12 -3.16 8.65
N TYR A 384 -9.11 -4.27 7.92
CA TYR A 384 -8.55 -4.31 6.58
C TYR A 384 -9.38 -3.47 5.61
N THR A 385 -8.71 -2.78 4.69
CA THR A 385 -9.38 -2.21 3.51
C THR A 385 -9.77 -3.36 2.59
N PHE A 386 -11.07 -3.50 2.30
CA PHE A 386 -11.58 -4.61 1.50
C PHE A 386 -10.92 -4.65 0.11
N GLU A 387 -10.65 -3.49 -0.46
CA GLU A 387 -9.99 -3.27 -1.74
C GLU A 387 -8.57 -3.88 -1.75
N ASN A 388 -7.80 -3.73 -0.67
CA ASN A 388 -6.46 -4.33 -0.55
C ASN A 388 -6.53 -5.87 -0.49
N LEU A 389 -7.52 -6.43 0.22
CA LEU A 389 -7.71 -7.88 0.27
C LEU A 389 -8.08 -8.44 -1.09
N VAL A 390 -8.99 -7.78 -1.80
CA VAL A 390 -9.38 -8.14 -3.17
C VAL A 390 -8.18 -8.04 -4.12
N GLN A 391 -7.33 -7.02 -3.98
CA GLN A 391 -6.14 -6.85 -4.81
C GLN A 391 -5.20 -8.06 -4.76
N ASN A 392 -5.11 -8.76 -3.62
CA ASN A 392 -4.34 -10.00 -3.52
C ASN A 392 -4.92 -11.11 -4.42
N ILE A 393 -6.24 -11.25 -4.44
CA ILE A 393 -6.93 -12.20 -5.33
C ILE A 393 -6.68 -11.83 -6.79
N GLU A 394 -6.80 -10.54 -7.13
CA GLU A 394 -6.61 -10.05 -8.49
C GLU A 394 -5.21 -10.29 -9.03
N SER A 395 -4.18 -10.07 -8.20
CA SER A 395 -2.81 -10.39 -8.59
C SER A 395 -2.62 -11.88 -8.90
N LEU A 396 -3.26 -12.78 -8.14
CA LEU A 396 -3.20 -14.22 -8.42
C LEU A 396 -4.00 -14.61 -9.66
N LYS A 397 -5.19 -14.02 -9.88
CA LYS A 397 -5.98 -14.24 -11.11
C LYS A 397 -5.19 -13.86 -12.36
N SER A 398 -4.45 -12.75 -12.31
CA SER A 398 -3.60 -12.30 -13.41
C SER A 398 -2.48 -13.28 -13.77
N ILE A 399 -1.97 -14.05 -12.79
CA ILE A 399 -0.97 -15.10 -13.05
C ILE A 399 -1.67 -16.38 -13.52
N ALA A 400 -2.82 -16.69 -12.91
CA ALA A 400 -3.63 -17.87 -13.18
C ALA A 400 -4.18 -17.90 -14.62
N SER A 401 -4.49 -16.75 -15.21
CA SER A 401 -4.94 -16.63 -16.60
C SER A 401 -3.93 -17.17 -17.62
N HIS A 402 -2.65 -17.26 -17.24
CA HIS A 402 -1.56 -17.73 -18.10
C HIS A 402 -1.08 -19.16 -17.74
N THR A 403 -1.95 -19.96 -17.12
CA THR A 403 -1.68 -21.35 -16.71
C THR A 403 -2.89 -22.24 -16.99
N GLU A 404 -2.66 -23.51 -17.32
CA GLU A 404 -3.74 -24.41 -17.77
C GLU A 404 -4.31 -25.31 -16.66
N THR A 405 -3.51 -25.64 -15.64
CA THR A 405 -3.91 -26.55 -14.55
C THR A 405 -3.51 -26.00 -13.19
N ILE A 406 -4.24 -26.37 -12.13
CA ILE A 406 -3.95 -25.90 -10.76
C ILE A 406 -2.52 -26.27 -10.34
N ASP A 407 -2.06 -27.49 -10.67
CA ASP A 407 -0.68 -27.91 -10.38
C ASP A 407 0.37 -27.04 -11.07
N GLN A 408 0.16 -26.64 -12.34
CA GLN A 408 1.07 -25.73 -13.03
C GLN A 408 1.08 -24.34 -12.37
N PHE A 409 -0.10 -23.84 -11.97
CA PHE A 409 -0.22 -22.57 -11.29
C PHE A 409 0.49 -22.58 -9.93
N LEU A 410 0.30 -23.61 -9.10
CA LEU A 410 0.96 -23.74 -7.81
C LEU A 410 2.49 -23.77 -7.96
N ARG A 411 3.01 -24.56 -8.93
CA ARG A 411 4.45 -24.55 -9.24
C ARG A 411 4.93 -23.17 -9.68
N ARG A 412 4.14 -22.46 -10.49
CA ARG A 412 4.49 -21.10 -10.92
C ARG A 412 4.60 -20.13 -9.74
N LEU A 413 3.71 -20.23 -8.74
CA LEU A 413 3.83 -19.41 -7.53
C LEU A 413 5.11 -19.71 -6.74
N GLU A 414 5.48 -20.98 -6.60
CA GLU A 414 6.74 -21.40 -5.95
C GLU A 414 7.97 -20.86 -6.70
N GLU A 415 7.97 -20.91 -8.03
CA GLU A 415 9.03 -20.32 -8.86
C GLU A 415 9.16 -18.81 -8.64
N LEU A 416 8.04 -18.07 -8.67
CA LEU A 416 8.03 -16.62 -8.48
C LEU A 416 8.52 -16.23 -7.07
N GLU A 417 8.15 -17.01 -6.04
CA GLU A 417 8.64 -16.79 -4.69
C GLU A 417 10.17 -16.95 -4.61
N ALA A 418 10.73 -17.99 -5.23
CA ALA A 418 12.18 -18.18 -5.30
C ALA A 418 12.88 -17.03 -6.06
N MET A 419 12.30 -16.60 -7.18
CA MET A 419 12.83 -15.47 -7.98
C MET A 419 12.87 -14.16 -7.19
N ILE A 420 11.88 -13.91 -6.33
CA ILE A 420 11.87 -12.74 -5.44
C ILE A 420 13.10 -12.73 -4.54
N GLU A 421 13.42 -13.88 -3.91
CA GLU A 421 14.56 -13.99 -3.01
C GLU A 421 15.91 -13.81 -3.71
N ASP A 422 16.01 -14.27 -4.96
CA ASP A 422 17.21 -14.21 -5.79
C ASP A 422 17.38 -12.85 -6.50
N SER A 423 16.30 -12.08 -6.66
CA SER A 423 16.34 -10.77 -7.33
C SER A 423 17.35 -9.80 -6.71
N LYS A 424 17.68 -9.94 -5.42
CA LYS A 424 18.71 -9.14 -4.73
C LYS A 424 20.09 -9.20 -5.41
N TYR A 425 20.40 -10.31 -6.07
CA TYR A 425 21.66 -10.49 -6.81
C TYR A 425 21.68 -9.77 -8.17
N ASN A 426 20.53 -9.23 -8.60
CA ASN A 426 20.40 -8.44 -9.83
C ASN A 426 20.61 -6.94 -9.60
N ARG A 427 20.77 -6.50 -8.33
CA ARG A 427 21.03 -5.09 -8.02
C ARG A 427 22.27 -4.60 -8.78
N GLY A 428 22.10 -3.54 -9.57
CA GLY A 428 23.17 -2.98 -10.39
C GLY A 428 23.47 -3.73 -11.70
N LYS A 429 22.73 -4.81 -12.03
CA LYS A 429 22.97 -5.65 -13.23
C LYS A 429 21.93 -5.44 -14.33
N ASN A 430 21.93 -4.29 -15.01
CA ASN A 430 20.97 -3.95 -16.10
C ASN A 430 19.59 -4.62 -15.91
N ALA A 431 18.92 -4.25 -14.83
CA ALA A 431 17.69 -4.88 -14.37
C ALA A 431 16.67 -3.81 -13.98
N VAL A 432 15.41 -4.03 -14.33
CA VAL A 432 14.31 -3.12 -13.98
C VAL A 432 14.12 -3.13 -12.47
N THR A 433 14.07 -1.95 -11.86
CA THR A 433 13.84 -1.86 -10.42
C THR A 433 12.35 -1.90 -10.12
N LEU A 434 11.92 -2.86 -9.29
CA LEU A 434 10.57 -2.95 -8.76
C LEU A 434 10.59 -2.52 -7.29
N SER A 435 9.73 -1.58 -6.92
CA SER A 435 9.71 -1.02 -5.57
C SER A 435 8.32 -0.53 -5.19
N THR A 436 7.98 -0.61 -3.90
CA THR A 436 6.92 0.28 -3.42
C THR A 436 7.42 1.71 -3.46
N ILE A 437 6.48 2.66 -3.54
CA ILE A 437 6.83 4.08 -3.48
C ILE A 437 7.53 4.41 -2.15
N HIS A 438 7.13 3.82 -1.03
CA HIS A 438 7.78 3.99 0.27
C HIS A 438 9.27 3.60 0.22
N SER A 439 9.58 2.39 -0.26
CA SER A 439 10.96 1.90 -0.29
C SER A 439 11.83 2.51 -1.40
N SER A 440 11.20 3.25 -2.32
CA SER A 440 11.89 4.04 -3.34
C SER A 440 12.46 5.36 -2.81
N LYS A 441 12.07 5.81 -1.61
CA LYS A 441 12.59 7.05 -1.02
C LYS A 441 14.12 7.01 -0.97
N GLY A 442 14.73 8.14 -1.32
CA GLY A 442 16.18 8.28 -1.48
C GLY A 442 16.76 7.74 -2.81
N LEU A 443 15.98 7.01 -3.62
CA LEU A 443 16.40 6.53 -4.94
C LEU A 443 16.01 7.52 -6.05
N GLU A 444 16.56 7.30 -7.24
CA GLU A 444 16.30 8.10 -8.44
C GLU A 444 16.55 7.27 -9.70
N PHE A 445 15.72 7.45 -10.73
CA PHE A 445 15.75 6.68 -11.97
C PHE A 445 15.54 7.60 -13.17
N LYS A 446 16.09 7.25 -14.33
CA LYS A 446 15.88 8.03 -15.56
C LYS A 446 14.40 8.05 -15.93
N GLN A 447 13.79 6.86 -15.93
CA GLN A 447 12.38 6.64 -16.22
C GLN A 447 11.69 5.95 -15.03
N VAL A 448 10.54 6.49 -14.65
CA VAL A 448 9.66 5.92 -13.62
C VAL A 448 8.29 5.67 -14.20
N VAL A 449 7.73 4.50 -13.93
CA VAL A 449 6.35 4.14 -14.23
C VAL A 449 5.63 3.90 -12.92
N ILE A 450 4.56 4.65 -12.65
CA ILE A 450 3.70 4.42 -11.48
C ILE A 450 2.43 3.71 -11.97
N VAL A 451 2.16 2.54 -11.43
CA VAL A 451 1.04 1.67 -11.86
C VAL A 451 -0.08 1.63 -10.82
N ASP A 452 -1.23 1.08 -11.21
CA ASP A 452 -2.39 0.88 -10.35
C ASP A 452 -2.92 2.19 -9.72
N LEU A 453 -2.88 3.30 -10.46
CA LEU A 453 -3.40 4.60 -10.01
C LEU A 453 -4.92 4.64 -10.09
N VAL A 454 -5.57 3.96 -9.15
CA VAL A 454 -7.02 3.83 -9.02
C VAL A 454 -7.46 4.31 -7.64
N ASP A 455 -8.52 5.11 -7.56
CA ASP A 455 -9.11 5.53 -6.28
C ASP A 455 -9.55 4.29 -5.47
N GLY A 456 -9.11 4.21 -4.21
CA GLY A 456 -9.29 3.02 -3.36
C GLY A 456 -8.03 2.18 -3.23
N GLN A 457 -7.14 2.21 -4.24
CA GLN A 457 -5.79 1.63 -4.17
C GLN A 457 -4.76 2.73 -3.91
N PHE A 458 -4.73 3.78 -4.73
CA PHE A 458 -3.85 4.93 -4.54
C PHE A 458 -4.50 6.23 -5.07
N PRO A 459 -5.07 7.08 -4.21
CA PRO A 459 -5.06 7.01 -2.75
C PRO A 459 -5.89 5.86 -2.17
N SER A 460 -5.53 5.42 -0.97
CA SER A 460 -6.26 4.37 -0.26
C SER A 460 -7.72 4.76 0.04
N GLY A 461 -8.63 3.78 0.03
CA GLY A 461 -10.05 4.01 0.36
C GLY A 461 -10.25 4.63 1.75
N PHE A 462 -9.44 4.21 2.73
CA PHE A 462 -9.44 4.77 4.08
C PHE A 462 -9.13 6.27 4.07
N SER A 463 -8.05 6.68 3.40
CA SER A 463 -7.66 8.10 3.34
C SER A 463 -8.71 8.96 2.65
N ILE A 464 -9.36 8.41 1.61
CA ILE A 464 -10.48 9.06 0.93
C ILE A 464 -11.66 9.28 1.88
N ASP A 465 -12.01 8.27 2.67
CA ASP A 465 -13.18 8.32 3.54
C ASP A 465 -12.96 9.21 4.77
N GLU A 466 -11.77 9.23 5.36
CA GLU A 466 -11.44 10.15 6.45
C GLU A 466 -11.45 11.61 5.97
N ALA A 467 -10.92 11.89 4.78
CA ALA A 467 -10.99 13.22 4.18
C ALA A 467 -12.45 13.69 3.99
N LYS A 468 -13.37 12.79 3.59
CA LYS A 468 -14.81 13.11 3.50
C LYS A 468 -15.45 13.36 4.86
N LYS A 469 -14.95 12.73 5.93
CA LYS A 469 -15.40 12.96 7.31
C LYS A 469 -14.82 14.23 7.93
N GLY A 470 -13.93 14.93 7.22
CA GLY A 470 -13.34 16.19 7.64
C GLY A 470 -11.93 16.09 8.20
N ASP A 471 -11.31 14.91 8.18
CA ASP A 471 -9.90 14.74 8.57
C ASP A 471 -9.00 14.67 7.32
N PRO A 472 -8.25 15.74 6.98
CA PRO A 472 -7.41 15.76 5.79
C PRO A 472 -6.08 15.01 5.97
N HIS A 473 -5.63 14.72 7.19
CA HIS A 473 -4.27 14.23 7.43
C HIS A 473 -3.95 12.91 6.71
N PRO A 474 -4.83 11.89 6.70
CA PRO A 474 -4.59 10.66 5.95
C PRO A 474 -4.47 10.86 4.44
N MET A 475 -5.12 11.89 3.90
CA MET A 475 -5.01 12.27 2.49
C MET A 475 -3.71 13.04 2.24
N GLU A 476 -3.33 13.95 3.12
CA GLU A 476 -2.05 14.67 3.01
C GLU A 476 -0.86 13.69 2.97
N GLU A 477 -0.91 12.60 3.73
CA GLU A 477 0.10 11.53 3.70
C GLU A 477 0.15 10.82 2.34
N GLU A 478 -1.01 10.47 1.75
CA GLU A 478 -1.06 9.88 0.41
C GLU A 478 -0.57 10.87 -0.66
N THR A 479 -0.78 12.18 -0.48
CA THR A 479 -0.22 13.24 -1.33
C THR A 479 1.31 13.27 -1.24
N ARG A 480 1.89 13.25 -0.02
CA ARG A 480 3.35 13.18 0.18
C ARG A 480 3.93 11.93 -0.46
N LEU A 481 3.24 10.80 -0.33
CA LEU A 481 3.66 9.56 -0.95
C LEU A 481 3.68 9.66 -2.48
N PHE A 482 2.62 10.20 -3.10
CA PHE A 482 2.59 10.38 -4.55
C PHE A 482 3.67 11.36 -5.03
N TYR A 483 3.88 12.46 -4.29
CA TYR A 483 4.96 13.41 -4.52
C TYR A 483 6.35 12.75 -4.47
N VAL A 484 6.61 11.88 -3.48
CA VAL A 484 7.85 11.08 -3.42
C VAL A 484 7.99 10.23 -4.68
N GLY A 485 6.92 9.57 -5.13
CA GLY A 485 6.90 8.78 -6.37
C GLY A 485 7.25 9.59 -7.62
N ILE A 486 6.61 10.75 -7.82
CA ILE A 486 6.90 11.67 -8.93
C ILE A 486 8.39 12.08 -8.92
N THR A 487 8.90 12.47 -7.76
CA THR A 487 10.27 13.01 -7.60
C THR A 487 11.37 11.96 -7.67
N ARG A 488 11.03 10.66 -7.88
CA ARG A 488 12.01 9.62 -8.21
C ARG A 488 12.46 9.70 -9.67
N ALA A 489 11.65 10.29 -10.55
CA ALA A 489 11.93 10.40 -11.98
C ALA A 489 12.91 11.55 -12.28
N LYS A 490 13.96 11.26 -13.05
CA LYS A 490 14.89 12.28 -13.57
C LYS A 490 14.37 12.90 -14.86
N GLU A 491 13.90 12.09 -15.81
CA GLU A 491 13.62 12.53 -17.19
C GLU A 491 12.22 12.18 -17.65
N GLU A 492 11.77 10.96 -17.37
CA GLU A 492 10.50 10.43 -17.86
C GLU A 492 9.66 9.88 -16.72
N LEU A 493 8.39 10.29 -16.70
CA LEU A 493 7.40 9.79 -15.76
C LEU A 493 6.14 9.39 -16.52
N GLU A 494 5.74 8.13 -16.36
CA GLU A 494 4.48 7.59 -16.87
C GLU A 494 3.58 7.13 -15.72
N LEU A 495 2.31 7.52 -15.80
CA LEU A 495 1.30 7.26 -14.77
C LEU A 495 0.18 6.42 -15.39
N LEU A 496 0.02 5.19 -14.92
CA LEU A 496 -0.94 4.23 -15.49
C LEU A 496 -2.16 4.04 -14.59
N THR A 497 -3.34 4.12 -15.20
CA THR A 497 -4.62 3.78 -14.57
C THR A 497 -5.42 2.87 -15.47
N VAL A 498 -6.35 2.14 -14.87
CA VAL A 498 -7.29 1.27 -15.57
C VAL A 498 -8.73 1.76 -15.39
N ASN A 499 -9.58 1.48 -16.38
CA ASN A 499 -11.00 1.83 -16.35
C ASN A 499 -11.83 0.73 -15.67
N THR A 500 -11.35 -0.51 -15.69
CA THR A 500 -12.04 -1.65 -15.08
C THR A 500 -11.11 -2.58 -14.30
N ILE A 501 -11.66 -3.19 -13.25
CA ILE A 501 -11.06 -4.30 -12.49
C ILE A 501 -12.15 -5.36 -12.34
N ASN A 502 -11.88 -6.63 -12.66
CA ASN A 502 -12.91 -7.69 -12.71
C ASN A 502 -14.12 -7.35 -13.61
N ASN A 503 -13.90 -6.66 -14.73
CA ASN A 503 -14.97 -6.13 -15.59
C ASN A 503 -15.94 -5.16 -14.88
N LEU A 504 -15.60 -4.71 -13.66
CA LEU A 504 -16.34 -3.67 -12.95
C LEU A 504 -15.64 -2.33 -13.18
N PRO A 505 -16.40 -1.26 -13.47
CA PRO A 505 -15.83 0.07 -13.63
C PRO A 505 -15.18 0.51 -12.31
N VAL A 506 -14.01 1.11 -12.42
CA VAL A 506 -13.30 1.73 -11.29
C VAL A 506 -13.05 3.20 -11.57
N LYS A 507 -12.87 3.99 -10.51
CA LYS A 507 -12.52 5.40 -10.65
C LYS A 507 -11.00 5.53 -10.77
N PRO A 508 -10.47 6.18 -11.82
CA PRO A 508 -9.07 6.57 -11.87
C PRO A 508 -8.67 7.36 -10.63
N SER A 509 -7.39 7.29 -10.26
CA SER A 509 -6.86 8.05 -9.13
C SER A 509 -7.11 9.55 -9.33
N ARG A 510 -7.67 10.19 -8.29
CA ARG A 510 -7.85 11.65 -8.26
C ARG A 510 -6.54 12.42 -8.44
N PHE A 511 -5.40 11.82 -8.11
CA PHE A 511 -4.08 12.45 -8.28
C PHE A 511 -3.76 12.70 -9.76
N LEU A 512 -4.29 11.88 -10.68
CA LEU A 512 -4.12 12.08 -12.12
C LEU A 512 -4.79 13.37 -12.61
N ASN A 513 -5.97 13.69 -12.09
CA ASN A 513 -6.66 14.93 -12.44
C ASN A 513 -5.85 16.14 -12.01
N GLN A 514 -5.23 16.08 -10.82
CA GLN A 514 -4.38 17.15 -10.33
C GLN A 514 -3.12 17.31 -11.18
N VAL A 515 -2.45 16.21 -11.55
CA VAL A 515 -1.30 16.25 -12.46
C VAL A 515 -1.68 16.86 -13.82
N LEU A 516 -2.80 16.42 -14.41
CA LEU A 516 -3.30 16.97 -15.68
C LEU A 516 -3.55 18.49 -15.58
N LYS A 517 -4.22 18.94 -14.52
CA LYS A 517 -4.48 20.38 -14.29
C LYS A 517 -3.19 21.20 -14.17
N LEU A 518 -2.12 20.63 -13.61
CA LEU A 518 -0.85 21.31 -13.41
C LEU A 518 0.04 21.31 -14.66
N GLN A 519 -0.07 20.27 -15.49
CA GLN A 519 0.72 20.12 -16.71
C GLN A 519 0.22 21.02 -17.85
N PHE A 520 -1.09 21.23 -17.92
CA PHE A 520 -1.71 22.14 -18.88
C PHE A 520 -2.10 23.40 -18.13
N ASP A 521 -1.28 24.45 -18.21
CA ASP A 521 -1.55 25.77 -17.62
C ASP A 521 -2.96 26.26 -18.04
N THR A 522 -3.97 25.98 -17.20
CA THR A 522 -5.38 25.94 -17.63
C THR A 522 -5.96 27.31 -17.97
N ASP A 523 -5.22 28.40 -17.70
CA ASP A 523 -5.62 29.77 -18.01
C ASP A 523 -5.08 30.29 -19.37
N GLN A 524 -4.14 29.59 -20.03
CA GLN A 524 -3.58 30.04 -21.32
C GLN A 524 -4.34 29.56 -22.57
N TYR A 525 -5.37 28.74 -22.43
CA TYR A 525 -6.18 28.28 -23.57
C TYR A 525 -7.55 28.97 -23.56
N LEU A 526 -7.57 30.20 -24.08
CA LEU A 526 -8.78 30.92 -24.47
C LEU A 526 -9.26 30.49 -25.88
N ASP A 527 -10.57 30.27 -25.96
CA ASP A 527 -11.43 30.35 -27.15
C ASP A 527 -11.16 29.43 -28.35
N SER A 528 -11.61 28.18 -28.26
CA SER A 528 -12.44 27.51 -29.30
C SER A 528 -12.59 26.00 -29.00
N GLY A 529 -13.61 25.65 -28.21
CA GLY A 529 -14.05 24.25 -28.10
C GLY A 529 -15.01 23.91 -29.23
N GLU A 530 -14.75 22.83 -29.98
CA GLU A 530 -15.76 22.26 -30.88
C GLU A 530 -16.89 21.64 -30.03
N LYS A 531 -18.15 21.81 -30.49
CA LYS A 531 -19.29 21.09 -29.90
C LYS A 531 -19.03 19.59 -29.99
N ILE A 532 -19.21 18.88 -28.89
CA ILE A 532 -19.14 17.43 -28.90
C ILE A 532 -20.43 16.93 -29.55
N ILE A 533 -20.35 16.38 -30.76
CA ILE A 533 -21.46 15.77 -31.48
C ILE A 533 -21.31 14.24 -31.35
N GLY A 534 -22.22 13.58 -30.63
CA GLY A 534 -22.26 12.12 -30.49
C GLY A 534 -21.47 11.53 -29.29
N GLU A 535 -21.28 10.21 -29.30
CA GLU A 535 -20.65 9.38 -28.23
C GLU A 535 -19.10 9.47 -28.21
N GLY A 536 -18.54 10.68 -28.30
CA GLY A 536 -17.09 10.89 -28.49
C GLY A 536 -16.27 11.25 -27.25
N ILE A 537 -16.84 11.10 -26.04
CA ILE A 537 -16.17 11.48 -24.78
C ILE A 537 -15.49 10.26 -24.15
N SER A 538 -14.22 10.40 -23.81
CA SER A 538 -13.44 9.39 -23.09
C SER A 538 -13.00 9.89 -21.71
N ILE A 539 -12.75 8.96 -20.79
CA ILE A 539 -12.13 9.29 -19.49
C ILE A 539 -10.74 9.89 -19.76
N GLY A 540 -10.40 10.96 -19.05
CA GLY A 540 -9.20 11.76 -19.24
C GLY A 540 -9.37 12.93 -20.22
N ASP A 541 -10.47 13.00 -20.97
CA ASP A 541 -10.74 14.14 -21.86
C ASP A 541 -10.92 15.42 -21.05
N THR A 542 -10.34 16.51 -21.57
CA THR A 542 -10.61 17.84 -21.05
C THR A 542 -11.82 18.43 -21.77
N VAL A 543 -12.82 18.81 -20.98
CA VAL A 543 -14.10 19.33 -21.45
C VAL A 543 -14.42 20.66 -20.77
N ILE A 544 -15.25 21.49 -21.41
CA ILE A 544 -15.78 22.72 -20.83
C ILE A 544 -17.28 22.57 -20.68
N HIS A 545 -17.76 22.65 -19.44
CA HIS A 545 -19.19 22.69 -19.15
C HIS A 545 -19.70 24.13 -19.08
N ARG A 546 -20.80 24.43 -19.77
CA ARG A 546 -21.37 25.80 -19.89
C ARG A 546 -21.54 26.53 -18.56
N LYS A 547 -21.89 25.81 -17.48
CA LYS A 547 -22.10 26.37 -16.13
C LYS A 547 -20.90 26.26 -15.20
N PHE A 548 -20.10 25.20 -15.33
CA PHE A 548 -19.09 24.82 -14.34
C PHE A 548 -17.66 25.05 -14.83
N GLY A 549 -17.51 25.52 -16.07
CA GLY A 549 -16.22 25.82 -16.68
C GLY A 549 -15.49 24.55 -17.10
N ARG A 550 -14.16 24.67 -17.21
CA ARG A 550 -13.28 23.57 -17.64
C ARG A 550 -13.15 22.51 -16.55
N GLY A 551 -13.17 21.25 -16.97
CA GLY A 551 -12.99 20.09 -16.12
C GLY A 551 -12.48 18.89 -16.92
N ILE A 552 -12.10 17.84 -16.19
CA ILE A 552 -11.60 16.59 -16.76
C ILE A 552 -12.66 15.52 -16.57
N VAL A 553 -12.90 14.71 -17.59
CA VAL A 553 -13.81 13.57 -17.47
C VAL A 553 -13.12 12.49 -16.63
N CYS A 554 -13.64 12.22 -15.45
CA CYS A 554 -13.06 11.29 -14.48
C CYS A 554 -13.84 9.99 -14.39
N GLY A 555 -15.06 9.95 -14.92
CA GLY A 555 -15.89 8.76 -14.93
C GLY A 555 -16.90 8.79 -16.06
N LEU A 556 -17.18 7.62 -16.62
CA LEU A 556 -18.14 7.41 -17.70
C LEU A 556 -18.87 6.10 -17.45
N ASP A 557 -20.18 6.17 -17.30
CA ASP A 557 -21.07 5.01 -17.27
C ASP A 557 -22.09 5.13 -18.40
N MET A 558 -21.75 4.53 -19.55
CA MET A 558 -22.61 4.55 -20.72
C MET A 558 -23.93 3.79 -20.50
N LYS A 559 -23.97 2.81 -19.58
CA LYS A 559 -25.20 2.06 -19.28
C LYS A 559 -26.16 2.88 -18.43
N ALA A 560 -25.63 3.61 -17.44
CA ALA A 560 -26.40 4.49 -16.58
C ALA A 560 -26.62 5.89 -17.19
N ASP A 561 -26.07 6.18 -18.37
CA ASP A 561 -26.06 7.50 -19.01
C ASP A 561 -25.41 8.58 -18.12
N LEU A 562 -24.32 8.27 -17.42
CA LEU A 562 -23.66 9.21 -16.51
C LEU A 562 -22.26 9.59 -16.98
N VAL A 563 -21.93 10.88 -16.85
CA VAL A 563 -20.57 11.42 -16.99
C VAL A 563 -20.18 12.16 -15.72
N GLU A 564 -19.06 11.79 -15.13
CA GLU A 564 -18.47 12.47 -13.98
C GLU A 564 -17.31 13.34 -14.45
N ILE A 565 -17.39 14.63 -14.14
CA ILE A 565 -16.40 15.64 -14.55
C ILE A 565 -15.89 16.34 -13.31
N ASP A 566 -14.58 16.34 -13.11
CA ASP A 566 -13.91 17.11 -12.07
C ASP A 566 -13.55 18.51 -12.60
N PHE A 567 -14.33 19.51 -12.19
CA PHE A 567 -14.14 20.90 -12.60
C PHE A 567 -13.10 21.60 -11.74
N ASN A 568 -12.34 22.49 -12.38
CA ASN A 568 -11.29 23.24 -11.71
C ASN A 568 -11.81 24.09 -10.52
N LYS A 569 -13.00 24.68 -10.64
CA LYS A 569 -13.54 25.63 -9.64
C LYS A 569 -14.53 25.04 -8.65
N VAL A 570 -15.20 23.93 -9.00
CA VAL A 570 -16.34 23.42 -8.23
C VAL A 570 -16.23 21.93 -7.87
N GLY A 571 -15.10 21.30 -8.23
CA GLY A 571 -14.84 19.88 -7.98
C GLY A 571 -15.68 18.95 -8.86
N SER A 572 -15.73 17.67 -8.47
CA SER A 572 -16.46 16.62 -9.19
C SER A 572 -17.97 16.84 -9.18
N LYS A 573 -18.58 16.73 -10.37
CA LYS A 573 -20.03 16.67 -10.58
C LYS A 573 -20.36 15.54 -11.54
N THR A 574 -21.53 14.95 -11.35
CA THR A 574 -22.06 13.90 -12.23
C THR A 574 -23.26 14.45 -12.99
N PHE A 575 -23.32 14.19 -14.28
CA PHE A 575 -24.38 14.62 -15.19
C PHE A 575 -24.92 13.45 -15.98
N SER A 576 -26.12 13.61 -16.55
CA SER A 576 -26.54 12.74 -17.65
C SER A 576 -25.76 13.09 -18.90
N LEU A 577 -25.09 12.09 -19.50
CA LEU A 577 -24.26 12.29 -20.69
C LEU A 577 -25.13 12.75 -21.87
N LYS A 578 -26.26 12.07 -22.13
CA LYS A 578 -27.21 12.46 -23.18
C LYS A 578 -27.71 13.89 -23.00
N ILE A 579 -28.15 14.27 -21.80
CA ILE A 579 -28.64 15.63 -21.53
C ILE A 579 -27.52 16.65 -21.79
N CYS A 580 -26.29 16.36 -21.38
CA CYS A 580 -25.15 17.23 -21.62
C CYS A 580 -24.82 17.40 -23.11
N LEU A 581 -24.93 16.34 -23.91
CA LEU A 581 -24.67 16.38 -25.36
C LEU A 581 -25.82 17.05 -26.13
N GLU A 582 -27.07 16.65 -25.86
CA GLU A 582 -28.28 17.18 -26.51
C GLU A 582 -28.43 18.69 -26.29
N ASN A 583 -28.17 19.16 -25.06
CA ASN A 583 -28.27 20.58 -24.72
C ASN A 583 -26.98 21.36 -25.00
N GLY A 584 -25.96 20.72 -25.60
CA GLY A 584 -24.67 21.34 -25.90
C GLY A 584 -24.00 21.94 -24.66
N LEU A 585 -24.15 21.27 -23.52
CA LEU A 585 -23.57 21.72 -22.25
C LEU A 585 -22.08 21.44 -22.15
N LEU A 586 -21.53 20.53 -22.97
CA LEU A 586 -20.12 20.16 -23.00
C LEU A 586 -19.47 20.48 -24.36
N THR A 587 -18.28 21.09 -24.33
CA THR A 587 -17.40 21.25 -25.50
C THR A 587 -16.03 20.62 -25.22
N ARG A 588 -15.38 20.06 -26.24
CA ARG A 588 -14.05 19.42 -26.09
C ARG A 588 -12.96 20.43 -26.40
N THR A 589 -11.92 20.48 -25.58
CA THR A 589 -10.71 21.22 -25.91
C THR A 589 -9.77 20.31 -26.70
N LYS A 590 -9.28 20.74 -27.87
CA LYS A 590 -8.26 19.99 -28.60
C LYS A 590 -6.98 19.94 -27.75
N ASN A 591 -6.57 18.74 -27.35
CA ASN A 591 -5.20 18.48 -26.93
C ASN A 591 -4.35 18.47 -28.21
N LYS A 592 -3.39 19.37 -28.34
CA LYS A 592 -2.34 19.26 -29.36
C LYS A 592 -1.19 18.44 -28.81
#